data_AF-A0A9X8CX89-F1
#
_entry.id   AF-A0A9X8CX89-F1
#
_cell.length_a   1.000
_cell.length_b   1.000
_cell.length_c   1.000
_cell.angle_alpha   90.00
_cell.angle_beta   90.00
_cell.angle_gamma   90.00
#
_symmetry.space_group_name_H-M   'P 1'
#
loop_
_entity.id
_entity.type
_entity.pdbx_description
1 polymer ?
#
loop_
_entity_poly.entity_id
_entity_poly.type
_entity_poly.pdbx_seq_one_letter_code
_entity_poly.pdbx_strand_id
1 'polypeptide(L)'
;MNEYTAIIDNKEYVIKINKRNSDTSPENLNTITVEEDSSEICLNAVLEEYQHSVRRSEKLDNKVYILSTICGFIFVFITDIISNLGTFQVPTDIAQTWLVRSYIALTILMSLIYLYTILKLGILLTAKQTLRLTPDYLILEKVYDKKEKHARIFVASLYIQAINDANESLKKRFKSFNWCAYRTAMVLFLAFALHFLNLFITKAAS
;
A
#
# COMPACT_ATOMS: atom_id res chain seq x y z
N MET A 1 -42.96 -3.62 14.70
CA MET A 1 -41.55 -3.38 15.07
C MET A 1 -40.81 -4.69 14.87
N ASN A 2 -39.84 -4.73 13.96
CA ASN A 2 -39.05 -5.93 13.70
C ASN A 2 -37.71 -5.78 14.42
N GLU A 3 -37.41 -6.67 15.34
CA GLU A 3 -36.11 -6.73 16.03
C GLU A 3 -35.24 -7.77 15.33
N TYR A 4 -34.02 -7.37 14.96
CA TYR A 4 -33.02 -8.24 14.35
C TYR A 4 -31.81 -8.31 15.25
N THR A 5 -31.39 -9.52 15.55
CA THR A 5 -30.15 -9.77 16.27
C THR A 5 -29.04 -10.02 15.25
N ALA A 6 -28.03 -9.17 15.24
CA ALA A 6 -26.82 -9.36 14.44
C ALA A 6 -25.64 -9.68 15.38
N ILE A 7 -24.92 -10.77 15.08
CA ILE A 7 -23.70 -11.12 15.79
C ILE A 7 -22.52 -10.67 14.92
N ILE A 8 -21.75 -9.70 15.42
CA ILE A 8 -20.56 -9.16 14.76
C ILE A 8 -19.41 -9.27 15.77
N ASP A 9 -18.33 -9.97 15.40
CA ASP A 9 -17.14 -10.18 16.25
C ASP A 9 -17.47 -10.68 17.66
N ASN A 10 -18.26 -11.76 17.76
CA ASN A 10 -18.71 -12.35 19.03
C ASN A 10 -19.51 -11.41 19.94
N LYS A 11 -19.98 -10.26 19.44
CA LYS A 11 -20.86 -9.34 20.16
C LYS A 11 -22.22 -9.28 19.49
N GLU A 12 -23.26 -9.32 20.32
CA GLU A 12 -24.65 -9.32 19.90
C GLU A 12 -25.19 -7.88 19.86
N TYR A 13 -25.73 -7.49 18.71
CA TYR A 13 -26.34 -6.18 18.49
C TYR A 13 -27.81 -6.36 18.16
N VAL A 14 -28.68 -5.73 18.94
CA VAL A 14 -30.14 -5.75 18.72
C VAL A 14 -30.53 -4.51 17.92
N ILE A 15 -30.94 -4.71 16.68
CA ILE A 15 -31.32 -3.65 15.73
C ILE A 15 -32.84 -3.64 15.63
N LYS A 16 -33.48 -2.56 16.07
CA LYS A 16 -34.94 -2.38 16.01
C LYS A 16 -35.33 -1.55 14.79
N ILE A 17 -36.08 -2.14 13.86
CA ILE A 17 -36.58 -1.47 12.66
C ILE A 17 -38.09 -1.27 12.80
N ASN A 18 -38.55 -0.01 12.78
CA ASN A 18 -39.98 0.29 12.89
C ASN A 18 -40.64 0.24 11.50
N LYS A 19 -41.67 -0.59 11.32
CA LYS A 19 -42.50 -0.62 10.10
C LYS A 19 -43.70 0.31 10.32
N ARG A 20 -43.95 1.23 9.40
CA ARG A 20 -45.15 2.08 9.39
C ARG A 20 -46.37 1.20 9.11
N ASN A 21 -47.34 1.16 10.04
CA ASN A 21 -48.73 0.87 9.68
C ASN A 21 -49.30 2.14 9.07
N SER A 22 -49.73 2.07 7.82
CA SER A 22 -50.55 3.09 7.18
C SER A 22 -51.91 3.13 7.88
N ASP A 23 -52.12 4.11 8.76
CA ASP A 23 -53.41 4.78 9.06
C ASP A 23 -53.30 5.56 10.38
N THR A 24 -52.82 6.81 10.37
CA THR A 24 -53.30 7.88 11.29
C THR A 24 -52.87 9.28 10.81
N SER A 25 -53.80 10.24 10.95
CA SER A 25 -53.70 11.69 10.66
C SER A 25 -52.72 12.44 11.60
N PRO A 26 -52.35 13.70 11.31
CA PRO A 26 -51.09 14.32 11.72
C PRO A 26 -51.17 15.04 13.07
N GLU A 27 -50.24 14.78 13.98
CA GLU A 27 -49.88 15.76 15.03
C GLU A 27 -48.36 15.76 15.28
N ASN A 28 -47.85 16.98 15.44
CA ASN A 28 -46.47 17.42 15.65
C ASN A 28 -45.62 16.55 16.60
N LEU A 29 -44.35 16.30 16.22
CA LEU A 29 -43.17 17.03 16.71
C LEU A 29 -41.88 16.21 16.42
N ASN A 30 -40.94 16.81 15.68
CA ASN A 30 -39.54 16.38 15.52
C ASN A 30 -39.23 15.01 14.88
N THR A 31 -39.97 14.64 13.83
CA THR A 31 -39.62 13.49 13.00
C THR A 31 -38.73 13.91 11.82
N ILE A 32 -37.44 13.60 11.90
CA ILE A 32 -36.62 13.48 10.68
C ILE A 32 -37.18 12.25 9.95
N THR A 33 -37.96 12.49 8.90
CA THR A 33 -38.39 11.46 7.96
C THR A 33 -37.17 10.97 7.20
N VAL A 34 -36.53 9.90 7.68
CA VAL A 34 -35.53 9.17 6.91
C VAL A 34 -36.28 8.19 6.02
N GLU A 35 -36.43 8.59 4.76
CA GLU A 35 -37.08 7.83 3.68
C GLU A 35 -36.02 7.05 2.87
N GLU A 36 -34.96 6.56 3.51
CA GLU A 36 -33.93 5.76 2.83
C GLU A 36 -34.28 4.26 2.93
N ASP A 37 -34.54 3.62 1.78
CA ASP A 37 -34.57 2.16 1.70
C ASP A 37 -33.25 1.65 2.26
N SER A 38 -33.28 0.70 3.20
CA SER A 38 -32.10 0.16 3.87
C SER A 38 -31.04 -0.36 2.89
N SER A 39 -31.44 -0.67 1.66
CA SER A 39 -30.55 -1.06 0.56
C SER A 39 -29.69 0.09 0.02
N GLU A 40 -30.18 1.32 0.07
CA GLU A 40 -29.47 2.54 -0.33
C GLU A 40 -28.35 2.88 0.63
N ILE A 41 -28.67 2.88 1.93
CA ILE A 41 -27.70 3.14 3.00
C ILE A 41 -26.55 2.13 2.92
N CYS A 42 -26.87 0.84 2.76
CA CYS A 42 -25.87 -0.21 2.59
C CYS A 42 -25.01 0.00 1.33
N LEU A 43 -25.60 0.40 0.22
CA LEU A 43 -24.86 0.66 -1.01
C LEU A 43 -23.92 1.86 -0.85
N ASN A 44 -24.42 2.97 -0.27
CA ASN A 44 -23.64 4.18 -0.02
C ASN A 44 -22.46 3.90 0.92
N ALA A 45 -22.67 3.14 2.00
CA ALA A 45 -21.60 2.73 2.91
C ALA A 45 -20.51 1.90 2.20
N VAL A 46 -20.90 0.96 1.32
CA VAL A 46 -19.96 0.15 0.54
C VAL A 46 -19.19 0.99 -0.49
N LEU A 47 -19.84 1.97 -1.11
CA LEU A 47 -19.18 2.89 -2.03
C LEU A 47 -18.16 3.79 -1.32
N GLU A 48 -18.50 4.29 -0.12
CA GLU A 48 -17.58 5.05 0.72
C GLU A 48 -16.35 4.22 1.12
N GLU A 49 -16.56 2.98 1.57
CA GLU A 49 -15.48 2.03 1.90
C GLU A 49 -14.58 1.77 0.68
N TYR A 50 -15.15 1.59 -0.51
CA TYR A 50 -14.40 1.45 -1.75
C TYR A 50 -13.54 2.69 -2.04
N GLN A 51 -14.13 3.90 -1.97
CA GLN A 51 -13.37 5.14 -2.14
C GLN A 51 -12.24 5.28 -1.11
N HIS A 52 -12.50 4.87 0.14
CA HIS A 52 -11.47 4.82 1.17
C HIS A 52 -10.31 3.88 0.81
N SER A 53 -10.60 2.69 0.26
CA SER A 53 -9.58 1.74 -0.20
C SER A 53 -8.75 2.32 -1.36
N VAL A 54 -9.39 2.98 -2.33
CA VAL A 54 -8.71 3.66 -3.45
C VAL A 54 -7.77 4.76 -2.95
N ARG A 55 -8.26 5.69 -2.11
CA ARG A 55 -7.43 6.75 -1.50
C ARG A 55 -6.24 6.18 -0.73
N ARG A 56 -6.42 5.02 -0.09
CA ARG A 56 -5.33 4.34 0.63
C ARG A 56 -4.27 3.79 -0.32
N SER A 57 -4.66 3.27 -1.48
CA SER A 57 -3.74 2.85 -2.54
C SER A 57 -2.95 4.04 -3.08
N GLU A 58 -3.61 5.16 -3.38
CA GLU A 58 -2.96 6.38 -3.85
C GLU A 58 -1.89 6.90 -2.86
N LYS A 59 -2.19 6.86 -1.55
CA LYS A 59 -1.22 7.21 -0.50
C LYS A 59 0.00 6.28 -0.51
N LEU A 60 -0.17 4.99 -0.84
CA LEU A 60 0.96 4.07 -0.97
C LEU A 60 1.80 4.46 -2.19
N ASP A 61 1.18 4.69 -3.34
CA ASP A 61 1.88 5.06 -4.57
C ASP A 61 2.70 6.36 -4.39
N ASN A 62 2.14 7.34 -3.67
CA ASN A 62 2.88 8.55 -3.30
C ASN A 62 4.13 8.24 -2.44
N LYS A 63 4.00 7.34 -1.45
CA LYS A 63 5.15 6.92 -0.62
C LYS A 63 6.20 6.17 -1.42
N VAL A 64 5.78 5.33 -2.37
CA VAL A 64 6.65 4.59 -3.28
C VAL A 64 7.42 5.58 -4.17
N TYR A 65 6.76 6.61 -4.69
CA TYR A 65 7.40 7.65 -5.49
C TYR A 65 8.48 8.40 -4.71
N ILE A 66 8.16 8.87 -3.49
CA ILE A 66 9.12 9.53 -2.59
C ILE A 66 10.34 8.63 -2.35
N LEU A 67 10.13 7.35 -2.04
CA LEU A 67 11.21 6.40 -1.81
C LEU A 67 12.05 6.17 -3.08
N SER A 68 11.43 6.16 -4.25
CA SER A 68 12.13 6.04 -5.54
C SER A 68 13.05 7.22 -5.81
N THR A 69 12.61 8.45 -5.48
CA THR A 69 13.46 9.64 -5.58
C THR A 69 14.66 9.55 -4.64
N ILE A 70 14.46 9.12 -3.39
CA ILE A 70 15.55 8.88 -2.42
C ILE A 70 16.53 7.83 -2.95
N CYS A 71 16.02 6.74 -3.53
CA CYS A 71 16.87 5.74 -4.17
C CYS A 71 17.72 6.36 -5.29
N GLY A 72 17.16 7.27 -6.09
CA GLY A 72 17.90 8.01 -7.12
C GLY A 72 19.07 8.83 -6.55
N PHE A 73 18.89 9.48 -5.40
CA PHE A 73 20.01 10.16 -4.73
C PHE A 73 21.07 9.17 -4.20
N ILE A 74 20.64 8.06 -3.60
CA ILE A 74 21.54 7.01 -3.11
C ILE A 74 22.37 6.41 -4.26
N PHE A 75 21.82 6.35 -5.48
CA PHE A 75 22.58 5.91 -6.65
C PHE A 75 23.87 6.71 -6.83
N VAL A 76 23.78 8.05 -6.72
CA VAL A 76 24.91 8.95 -6.88
C VAL A 76 25.98 8.67 -5.82
N PHE A 77 25.57 8.45 -4.57
CA PHE A 77 26.49 8.04 -3.50
C PHE A 77 27.17 6.70 -3.78
N ILE A 78 26.43 5.72 -4.30
CA ILE A 78 27.00 4.41 -4.65
C ILE A 78 28.02 4.57 -5.79
N THR A 79 27.71 5.36 -6.81
CA THR A 79 28.65 5.61 -7.92
C THR A 79 29.92 6.31 -7.45
N ASP A 80 29.80 7.24 -6.49
CA ASP A 80 30.96 7.90 -5.88
C ASP A 80 31.85 6.92 -5.11
N ILE A 81 31.25 6.06 -4.27
CA ILE A 81 31.95 4.97 -3.56
C ILE A 81 32.66 4.04 -4.56
N ILE A 82 32.01 3.67 -5.66
CA ILE A 82 32.63 2.83 -6.70
C ILE A 82 33.80 3.57 -7.37
N SER A 83 33.67 4.88 -7.63
CA SER A 83 34.76 5.66 -8.24
C SER A 83 35.98 5.76 -7.32
N ASN A 84 35.76 5.88 -6.01
CA ASN A 84 36.83 5.89 -5.00
C ASN A 84 37.65 4.60 -5.03
N LEU A 85 37.04 3.45 -5.35
CA LEU A 85 37.77 2.18 -5.51
C LEU A 85 38.88 2.27 -6.57
N GLY A 86 38.68 3.05 -7.63
CA GLY A 86 39.67 3.26 -8.68
C GLY A 86 40.87 4.11 -8.27
N THR A 87 40.80 4.79 -7.11
CA THR A 87 41.86 5.66 -6.60
C THR A 87 42.79 4.96 -5.61
N PHE A 88 42.49 3.71 -5.24
CA PHE A 88 43.27 2.99 -4.26
C PHE A 88 44.65 2.62 -4.81
N GLN A 89 45.68 3.06 -4.10
CA GLN A 89 47.06 2.64 -4.37
C GLN A 89 47.23 1.16 -4.02
N VAL A 90 48.19 0.51 -4.66
CA VAL A 90 48.51 -0.90 -4.40
C VAL A 90 48.93 -1.03 -2.92
N PRO A 91 48.21 -1.84 -2.11
CA PRO A 91 48.50 -1.94 -0.68
C PRO A 91 49.89 -2.56 -0.48
N THR A 92 50.70 -1.91 0.34
CA THR A 92 52.06 -2.35 0.68
C THR A 92 52.09 -3.18 1.96
N ASP A 93 51.10 -3.02 2.83
CA ASP A 93 50.96 -3.74 4.10
C ASP A 93 49.83 -4.79 4.10
N ILE A 94 49.98 -5.82 4.94
CA ILE A 94 49.01 -6.90 5.11
C ILE A 94 47.69 -6.35 5.67
N ALA A 95 47.75 -5.41 6.63
CA ALA A 95 46.54 -4.81 7.22
C ALA A 95 45.75 -3.98 6.19
N GLN A 96 46.45 -3.18 5.37
CA GLN A 96 45.85 -2.44 4.27
C GLN A 96 45.21 -3.36 3.22
N THR A 97 45.85 -4.49 2.92
CA THR A 97 45.31 -5.49 1.99
C THR A 97 43.97 -6.06 2.48
N TRP A 98 43.84 -6.35 3.79
CA TRP A 98 42.58 -6.79 4.37
C TRP A 98 41.49 -5.72 4.33
N LEU A 99 41.85 -4.45 4.60
CA LEU A 99 40.91 -3.32 4.52
C LEU A 99 40.37 -3.13 3.10
N VAL A 100 41.24 -3.11 2.09
CA VAL A 100 40.84 -2.96 0.69
C VAL A 100 39.94 -4.12 0.23
N ARG A 101 40.28 -5.37 0.59
CA ARG A 101 39.43 -6.54 0.31
C ARG A 101 38.06 -6.44 0.97
N SER A 102 38.02 -6.03 2.23
CA SER A 102 36.76 -5.82 2.96
C SER A 102 35.91 -4.74 2.30
N TYR A 103 36.53 -3.62 1.89
CA TYR A 103 35.86 -2.55 1.15
C TYR A 103 35.20 -3.07 -0.13
N ILE A 104 35.96 -3.76 -0.99
CA ILE A 104 35.45 -4.32 -2.26
C ILE A 104 34.26 -5.26 -2.01
N ALA A 105 34.40 -6.17 -1.04
CA ALA A 105 33.33 -7.12 -0.71
C ALA A 105 32.06 -6.39 -0.23
N LEU A 106 32.21 -5.37 0.62
CA LEU A 106 31.09 -4.57 1.10
C LEU A 106 30.43 -3.76 -0.03
N THR A 107 31.22 -3.18 -0.96
CA THR A 107 30.72 -2.44 -2.12
C THR A 107 29.86 -3.31 -3.03
N ILE A 108 30.31 -4.55 -3.30
CA ILE A 108 29.56 -5.53 -4.09
C ILE A 108 28.25 -5.89 -3.40
N LEU A 109 28.31 -6.21 -2.09
CA LEU A 109 27.12 -6.54 -1.31
C LEU A 109 26.09 -5.39 -1.32
N MET A 110 26.56 -4.16 -1.09
CA MET A 110 25.76 -2.94 -1.19
C MET A 110 25.04 -2.81 -2.53
N SER A 111 25.79 -2.95 -3.61
CA SER A 111 25.30 -2.80 -4.97
C SER A 111 24.21 -3.84 -5.31
N LEU A 112 24.40 -5.08 -4.86
CA LEU A 112 23.41 -6.16 -5.05
C LEU A 112 22.12 -5.90 -4.26
N ILE A 113 22.22 -5.46 -3.01
CA ILE A 113 21.04 -5.12 -2.18
C ILE A 113 20.28 -3.95 -2.81
N TYR A 114 21.00 -2.93 -3.28
CA TYR A 114 20.42 -1.76 -3.93
C TYR A 114 19.70 -2.11 -5.24
N LEU A 115 20.34 -2.90 -6.12
CA LEU A 115 19.74 -3.35 -7.38
C LEU A 115 18.44 -4.13 -7.16
N TYR A 116 18.45 -5.06 -6.20
CA TYR A 116 17.24 -5.80 -5.82
C TYR A 116 16.13 -4.86 -5.32
N THR A 117 16.50 -3.84 -4.55
CA THR A 117 15.56 -2.87 -3.98
C THR A 117 14.88 -2.03 -5.06
N ILE A 118 15.63 -1.53 -6.06
CA ILE A 118 15.05 -0.82 -7.21
C ILE A 118 14.11 -1.73 -8.00
N LEU A 119 14.54 -2.96 -8.34
CA LEU A 119 13.71 -3.87 -9.13
C LEU A 119 12.36 -4.12 -8.44
N LYS A 120 12.40 -4.38 -7.13
CA LYS A 120 11.20 -4.61 -6.33
C LYS A 120 10.33 -3.36 -6.21
N LEU A 121 10.93 -2.17 -6.13
CA LEU A 121 10.23 -0.90 -6.13
C LEU A 121 9.54 -0.64 -7.48
N GLY A 122 10.19 -0.97 -8.60
CA GLY A 122 9.62 -0.89 -9.94
C GLY A 122 8.37 -1.78 -10.09
N ILE A 123 8.43 -3.02 -9.61
CA ILE A 123 7.27 -3.92 -9.58
C ILE A 123 6.13 -3.36 -8.71
N LEU A 124 6.48 -2.65 -7.63
CA LEU A 124 5.52 -2.04 -6.73
C LEU A 124 4.82 -0.82 -7.34
N LEU A 125 5.55 -0.08 -8.19
CA LEU A 125 5.02 1.02 -9.02
C LEU A 125 4.12 0.54 -10.14
N THR A 126 4.24 -0.73 -10.59
CA THR A 126 3.34 -1.26 -11.62
C THR A 126 1.91 -1.19 -11.10
N ALA A 127 1.16 -0.24 -11.65
CA ALA A 127 -0.22 0.03 -11.31
C ALA A 127 -1.03 -1.26 -11.47
N LYS A 128 -1.61 -1.76 -10.38
CA LYS A 128 -2.66 -2.77 -10.48
C LYS A 128 -3.91 -1.99 -10.84
N GLN A 129 -4.48 -2.25 -12.02
CA GLN A 129 -5.77 -1.68 -12.40
C GLN A 129 -6.77 -2.04 -11.30
N THR A 130 -7.24 -1.03 -10.57
CA THR A 130 -8.36 -1.17 -9.65
C THR A 130 -9.56 -1.62 -10.47
N LEU A 131 -10.25 -2.67 -10.02
CA LEU A 131 -11.43 -3.20 -10.70
C LEU A 131 -12.40 -2.05 -10.94
N ARG A 132 -12.57 -1.67 -12.21
CA ARG A 132 -13.52 -0.65 -12.64
C ARG A 132 -14.79 -1.38 -13.01
N LEU A 133 -15.91 -1.01 -12.42
CA LEU A 133 -17.21 -1.57 -12.77
C LEU A 133 -17.51 -1.19 -14.23
N THR A 134 -17.22 -2.09 -15.16
CA THR A 134 -17.51 -1.85 -16.58
C THR A 134 -19.01 -2.03 -16.80
N PRO A 135 -19.69 -1.09 -17.50
CA PRO A 135 -21.14 -1.17 -17.76
C PRO A 135 -21.56 -2.49 -18.42
N ASP A 136 -20.66 -3.15 -19.16
CA ASP A 136 -20.89 -4.46 -19.76
C ASP A 136 -21.26 -5.55 -18.74
N TYR A 137 -20.72 -5.53 -17.51
CA TYR A 137 -21.06 -6.51 -16.47
C TYR A 137 -22.49 -6.33 -15.94
N LEU A 138 -22.98 -5.09 -15.87
CA LEU A 138 -24.36 -4.79 -15.45
C LEU A 138 -25.37 -5.21 -16.53
N ILE A 139 -24.95 -5.16 -17.80
CA ILE A 139 -25.75 -5.52 -18.96
C ILE A 139 -25.78 -7.06 -19.14
N LEU A 140 -24.65 -7.74 -18.93
CA LEU A 140 -24.51 -9.20 -19.08
C LEU A 140 -25.33 -9.98 -18.04
N GLU A 141 -25.38 -9.49 -16.81
CA GLU A 141 -26.11 -10.13 -15.70
C GLU A 141 -27.60 -9.69 -15.63
N LYS A 142 -28.08 -8.88 -16.59
CA LYS A 142 -29.43 -8.31 -16.63
C LYS A 142 -29.86 -7.65 -15.32
N VAL A 143 -28.96 -6.90 -14.68
CA VAL A 143 -29.23 -6.25 -13.38
C VAL A 143 -30.38 -5.23 -13.51
N TYR A 144 -30.55 -4.65 -14.70
CA TYR A 144 -31.63 -3.72 -15.05
C TYR A 144 -33.04 -4.34 -15.04
N ASP A 145 -33.14 -5.67 -15.07
CA ASP A 145 -34.41 -6.42 -15.09
C ASP A 145 -34.81 -6.90 -13.68
N LYS A 146 -33.94 -6.69 -12.68
CA LYS A 146 -34.20 -7.07 -11.28
C LYS A 146 -34.86 -5.94 -10.51
N LYS A 147 -35.73 -6.29 -9.56
CA LYS A 147 -36.33 -5.34 -8.61
C LYS A 147 -35.24 -4.51 -7.93
N GLU A 148 -35.45 -3.20 -7.81
CA GLU A 148 -34.47 -2.19 -7.38
C GLU A 148 -33.62 -2.60 -6.16
N LYS A 149 -34.27 -3.19 -5.14
CA LYS A 149 -33.61 -3.70 -3.94
C LYS A 149 -32.59 -4.82 -4.20
N HIS A 150 -32.87 -5.74 -5.13
CA HIS A 150 -31.96 -6.82 -5.49
C HIS A 150 -30.80 -6.35 -6.37
N ALA A 151 -31.03 -5.36 -7.24
CA ALA A 151 -29.97 -4.72 -8.01
C ALA A 151 -28.95 -4.02 -7.09
N ARG A 152 -29.42 -3.25 -6.10
CA ARG A 152 -28.58 -2.56 -5.12
C ARG A 152 -27.73 -3.54 -4.28
N ILE A 153 -28.33 -4.63 -3.80
CA ILE A 153 -27.62 -5.67 -3.03
C ILE A 153 -26.58 -6.40 -3.90
N PHE A 154 -26.90 -6.69 -5.16
CA PHE A 154 -25.95 -7.32 -6.08
C PHE A 154 -24.73 -6.43 -6.35
N VAL A 155 -24.96 -5.15 -6.65
CA VAL A 155 -23.87 -4.17 -6.85
C VAL A 155 -23.03 -4.02 -5.58
N ALA A 156 -23.67 -3.93 -4.40
CA ALA A 156 -22.95 -3.89 -3.13
C ALA A 156 -22.06 -5.12 -2.92
N SER A 157 -22.52 -6.32 -3.27
CA SER A 157 -21.71 -7.55 -3.15
C SER A 157 -20.46 -7.56 -4.04
N LEU A 158 -20.56 -7.03 -5.27
CA LEU A 158 -19.42 -6.88 -6.19
C LEU A 158 -18.37 -5.92 -5.63
N TYR A 159 -18.80 -4.79 -5.08
CA TYR A 159 -17.89 -3.84 -4.45
C TYR A 159 -17.24 -4.42 -3.18
N ILE A 160 -17.97 -5.16 -2.35
CA ILE A 160 -17.39 -5.84 -1.17
C ILE A 160 -16.29 -6.83 -1.59
N GLN A 161 -16.53 -7.61 -2.64
CA GLN A 161 -15.50 -8.52 -3.16
C GLN A 161 -14.28 -7.75 -3.68
N ALA A 162 -14.51 -6.69 -4.46
CA ALA A 162 -13.44 -5.82 -4.95
C ALA A 162 -12.64 -5.16 -3.81
N ILE A 163 -13.30 -4.73 -2.74
CA ILE A 163 -12.68 -4.15 -1.54
C ILE A 163 -11.81 -5.19 -0.83
N ASN A 164 -12.33 -6.41 -0.61
CA ASN A 164 -11.57 -7.47 0.05
C ASN A 164 -10.32 -7.86 -0.74
N ASP A 165 -10.45 -8.06 -2.05
CA ASP A 165 -9.34 -8.38 -2.95
C ASP A 165 -8.32 -7.23 -3.03
N ALA A 166 -8.81 -5.99 -3.08
CA ALA A 166 -7.96 -4.79 -3.06
C ALA A 166 -7.21 -4.67 -1.72
N ASN A 167 -7.89 -4.86 -0.59
CA ASN A 167 -7.31 -4.74 0.75
C ASN A 167 -6.25 -5.82 1.01
N GLU A 168 -6.48 -7.07 0.58
CA GLU A 168 -5.49 -8.14 0.72
C GLU A 168 -4.24 -7.84 -0.13
N SER A 169 -4.45 -7.43 -1.39
CA SER A 169 -3.38 -7.01 -2.30
C SER A 169 -2.61 -5.81 -1.74
N LEU A 170 -3.32 -4.82 -1.19
CA LEU A 170 -2.75 -3.61 -0.62
C LEU A 170 -1.94 -3.90 0.65
N LYS A 171 -2.38 -4.82 1.50
CA LYS A 171 -1.64 -5.28 2.69
C LYS A 171 -0.31 -5.93 2.30
N LYS A 172 -0.32 -6.80 1.28
CA LYS A 172 0.91 -7.43 0.72
C LYS A 172 1.86 -6.36 0.16
N ARG A 173 1.34 -5.37 -0.56
CA ARG A 173 2.13 -4.26 -1.11
C ARG A 173 2.72 -3.37 -0.02
N PHE A 174 1.97 -3.01 1.02
CA PHE A 174 2.48 -2.27 2.17
C PHE A 174 3.61 -3.02 2.90
N LYS A 175 3.46 -4.33 3.10
CA LYS A 175 4.51 -5.16 3.71
C LYS A 175 5.78 -5.17 2.84
N SER A 176 5.62 -5.30 1.53
CA SER A 176 6.72 -5.23 0.55
C SER A 176 7.39 -3.86 0.55
N PHE A 177 6.59 -2.77 0.61
CA PHE A 177 7.08 -1.40 0.69
C PHE A 177 7.93 -1.18 1.95
N ASN A 178 7.41 -1.58 3.12
CA ASN A 178 8.13 -1.38 4.38
C ASN A 178 9.46 -2.15 4.39
N TRP A 179 9.46 -3.36 3.82
CA TRP A 179 10.67 -4.14 3.63
C TRP A 179 11.67 -3.47 2.68
N CYS A 180 11.17 -2.83 1.62
CA CYS A 180 11.96 -2.04 0.67
C CYS A 180 12.60 -0.84 1.38
N ALA A 181 11.81 -0.06 2.13
CA ALA A 181 12.28 1.09 2.89
C ALA A 181 13.36 0.70 3.91
N TYR A 182 13.18 -0.42 4.63
CA TYR A 182 14.19 -0.95 5.55
C TYR A 182 15.51 -1.27 4.83
N ARG A 183 15.45 -1.89 3.64
CA ARG A 183 16.66 -2.17 2.83
C ARG A 183 17.32 -0.90 2.32
N THR A 184 16.55 0.09 1.90
CA THR A 184 17.10 1.41 1.52
C THR A 184 17.85 2.05 2.68
N ALA A 185 17.32 1.96 3.91
CA ALA A 185 18.03 2.43 5.10
C ALA A 185 19.30 1.62 5.39
N MET A 186 19.28 0.29 5.20
CA MET A 186 20.47 -0.55 5.33
C MET A 186 21.56 -0.19 4.32
N VAL A 187 21.19 0.08 3.06
CA VAL A 187 22.11 0.55 2.00
C VAL A 187 22.75 1.88 2.41
N LEU A 188 21.96 2.82 2.92
CA LEU A 188 22.47 4.10 3.41
C LEU A 188 23.47 3.91 4.58
N PHE A 189 23.17 3.02 5.53
CA PHE A 189 24.08 2.70 6.63
C PHE A 189 25.39 2.06 6.14
N LEU A 190 25.32 1.10 5.21
CA LEU A 190 26.52 0.53 4.60
C LEU A 190 27.31 1.62 3.85
N ALA A 191 26.66 2.51 3.10
CA ALA A 191 27.34 3.60 2.40
C ALA A 191 28.19 4.45 3.36
N PHE A 192 27.64 4.81 4.53
CA PHE A 192 28.40 5.50 5.58
C PHE A 192 29.56 4.66 6.11
N ALA A 193 29.35 3.37 6.39
CA ALA A 193 30.41 2.48 6.84
C ALA A 193 31.55 2.38 5.81
N LEU A 194 31.24 2.28 4.51
CA LEU A 194 32.24 2.31 3.44
C LEU A 194 32.96 3.65 3.39
N HIS A 195 32.27 4.77 3.56
CA HIS A 195 32.92 6.08 3.58
C HIS A 195 33.91 6.21 4.76
N PHE A 196 33.55 5.71 5.94
CA PHE A 196 34.48 5.65 7.07
C PHE A 196 35.68 4.76 6.75
N LEU A 197 35.44 3.58 6.18
CA LEU A 197 36.50 2.64 5.83
C LEU A 197 37.44 3.22 4.75
N ASN A 198 36.91 3.98 3.80
CA ASN A 198 37.69 4.75 2.82
C ASN A 198 38.64 5.73 3.52
N LEU A 199 38.15 6.52 4.48
CA LEU A 199 38.97 7.47 5.24
C LEU A 199 40.12 6.77 5.99
N PHE A 200 39.88 5.60 6.57
CA PHE A 200 40.93 4.81 7.21
C PHE A 200 41.98 4.29 6.22
N ILE A 201 41.56 3.85 5.04
CA ILE A 201 42.48 3.42 3.97
C ILE A 201 43.34 4.59 3.50
N THR A 202 42.73 5.76 3.21
CA THR A 202 43.46 6.95 2.77
C THR A 202 44.44 7.44 3.83
N LYS A 203 44.04 7.46 5.11
CA LYS A 203 44.91 7.88 6.21
C LYS A 203 46.06 6.90 6.46
N ALA A 204 45.84 5.60 6.27
CA ALA A 204 46.89 4.59 6.43
C ALA A 204 47.91 4.60 5.27
N ALA A 205 47.58 5.22 4.14
CA ALA A 205 48.44 5.34 2.96
C ALA A 205 49.25 6.65 2.90
N SER A 206 48.97 7.62 3.78
CA SER A 206 49.73 8.87 3.97
C SER A 206 50.81 8.70 5.04
#